data_AF-A0A2J9DWG4-F1
#
_entry.id   AF-A0A2J9DWG4-F1
#
_cell.length_a   1.000
_cell.length_b   1.000
_cell.length_c   1.000
_cell.angle_alpha   90.00
_cell.angle_beta   90.00
_cell.angle_gamma   90.00
#
_symmetry.space_group_name_H-M   'P 1'
#
loop_
_entity.id
_entity.type
_entity.pdbx_description
1 polymer ?
#
loop_
_entity_poly.entity_id
_entity_poly.type
_entity_poly.pdbx_seq_one_letter_code
_entity_poly.pdbx_strand_id
1 'polypeptide(L)'
;MHYIDDTPLSFAEYENQQNYLDLQNADYETFIRFITHPNIANKQQNNYDLDIYKKYPAKNWIDGDFNKLLAFYQRFFKESDKLWQTYSVAELDAMLQYILNGLKHGLDKLIYDSRLSFEKRQAVIESIYDLYAKLFIHDSIGHHRHMLWDGLAYSYSHGSFSYYLDKNDTVALQNVMFDTLTKILKIDCEACQNGALHGLNHLHHPDTETVIRQYLKSHPDLDEDDIAYAEACITGDMM
;
A
#
# COMPACT_ATOMS: atom_id res chain seq x y z
N MET A 1 24.26 27.64 -7.91
CA MET A 1 24.61 26.32 -7.35
C MET A 1 24.41 26.42 -5.84
N HIS A 2 23.19 26.13 -5.37
CA HIS A 2 22.90 26.12 -3.94
C HIS A 2 23.41 24.79 -3.38
N TYR A 3 24.43 24.85 -2.53
CA TYR A 3 24.85 23.70 -1.72
C TYR A 3 23.69 23.39 -0.78
N ILE A 4 23.07 22.23 -0.98
CA ILE A 4 22.17 21.65 0.01
C ILE A 4 23.09 21.05 1.06
N ASP A 5 22.91 21.50 2.30
CA ASP A 5 23.62 20.99 3.45
C ASP A 5 23.15 19.54 3.71
N ASP A 6 23.99 18.57 3.34
CA ASP A 6 23.75 17.13 3.52
C ASP A 6 24.06 16.66 4.95
N THR A 7 24.16 17.59 5.92
CA THR A 7 24.38 17.22 7.32
C THR A 7 23.14 16.46 7.84
N PRO A 8 23.30 15.20 8.31
CA PRO A 8 22.20 14.43 8.88
C PRO A 8 21.61 15.17 10.08
N LEU A 9 20.29 15.39 10.09
CA LEU A 9 19.61 15.96 11.26
C LEU A 9 19.77 15.00 12.46
N SER A 10 19.92 15.58 13.64
CA SER A 10 19.86 14.84 14.90
C SER A 10 18.43 14.40 15.22
N PHE A 11 18.30 13.39 16.08
CA PHE A 11 17.00 12.90 16.57
C PHE A 11 16.10 14.01 17.15
N ALA A 12 16.67 14.89 17.97
CA ALA A 12 15.95 16.02 18.56
C ALA A 12 15.47 17.02 17.49
N GLU A 13 16.20 17.18 16.39
CA GLU A 13 15.77 18.03 15.27
C GLU A 13 14.64 17.38 14.47
N TYR A 14 14.60 16.06 14.34
CA TYR A 14 13.47 15.35 13.74
C TYR A 14 12.19 15.43 14.58
N GLU A 15 12.30 15.29 15.90
CA GLU A 15 11.18 15.49 16.85
C GLU A 15 10.64 16.93 16.77
N ASN A 16 11.53 17.92 16.79
CA ASN A 16 11.15 19.33 16.67
C ASN A 16 10.51 19.67 15.31
N GLN A 17 10.83 18.90 14.27
CA GLN A 17 10.22 19.05 12.94
C GLN A 17 8.99 18.16 12.70
N GLN A 18 8.58 17.37 13.70
CA GLN A 18 7.48 16.39 13.59
C GLN A 18 7.66 15.36 12.46
N ASN A 19 8.91 15.02 12.16
CA ASN A 19 9.27 14.01 11.15
C ASN A 19 9.77 12.71 11.82
N TYR A 20 9.49 12.52 13.12
CA TYR A 20 9.81 11.30 13.86
C TYR A 20 8.62 10.86 14.71
N LEU A 21 8.41 9.55 14.78
CA LEU A 21 7.42 8.92 15.66
C LEU A 21 8.05 7.73 16.39
N ASP A 22 8.09 7.80 17.72
CA ASP A 22 8.40 6.67 18.59
C ASP A 22 7.14 5.82 18.82
N LEU A 23 7.12 4.61 18.27
CA LEU A 23 6.00 3.69 18.43
C LEU A 23 5.89 3.08 19.82
N GLN A 24 6.94 3.09 20.64
CA GLN A 24 6.87 2.47 21.97
C GLN A 24 5.72 3.09 22.79
N ASN A 25 5.59 4.42 22.69
CA ASN A 25 4.62 5.19 23.46
C ASN A 25 3.45 5.73 22.62
N ALA A 26 3.54 5.72 21.29
CA ALA A 26 2.44 6.20 20.44
C ALA A 26 1.19 5.31 20.54
N ASP A 27 0.02 5.90 20.65
CA ASP A 27 -1.25 5.24 20.36
C ASP A 27 -1.64 5.41 18.88
N TYR A 28 -2.76 4.81 18.48
CA TYR A 28 -3.23 4.88 17.10
C TYR A 28 -3.59 6.31 16.70
N GLU A 29 -4.18 7.06 17.61
CA GLU A 29 -4.59 8.44 17.40
C GLU A 29 -3.37 9.35 17.20
N THR A 30 -2.27 9.09 17.90
CA THR A 30 -0.97 9.73 17.67
C THR A 30 -0.39 9.37 16.31
N PHE A 31 -0.47 8.10 15.91
CA PHE A 31 -0.06 7.67 14.58
C PHE A 31 -0.88 8.37 13.47
N ILE A 32 -2.21 8.46 13.61
CA ILE A 32 -3.06 9.17 12.65
C ILE A 32 -2.68 10.65 12.56
N ARG A 33 -2.50 11.34 13.70
CA ARG A 33 -2.04 12.75 13.71
C ARG A 33 -0.68 12.92 13.05
N PHE A 34 0.20 11.95 13.22
CA PHE A 34 1.52 11.97 12.61
C PHE A 34 1.41 11.89 11.08
N ILE A 35 0.69 10.91 10.53
CA ILE A 35 0.58 10.74 9.08
C ILE A 35 -0.27 11.80 8.37
N THR A 36 -1.07 12.59 9.12
CA THR A 36 -1.82 13.75 8.60
C THR A 36 -1.11 15.08 8.74
N HIS A 37 0.08 15.10 9.36
CA HIS A 37 0.71 16.37 9.69
C HIS A 37 1.01 17.20 8.43
N PRO A 38 0.65 18.49 8.35
CA PRO A 38 0.78 19.29 7.11
C PRO A 38 2.21 19.37 6.54
N ASN A 39 3.23 19.34 7.41
CA ASN A 39 4.64 19.32 6.99
C ASN A 39 5.04 18.05 6.22
N ILE A 40 4.26 16.99 6.36
CA ILE A 40 4.40 15.73 5.65
C ILE A 40 3.64 15.81 4.33
N ALA A 41 2.36 16.21 4.38
CA ALA A 41 1.48 16.31 3.20
C ALA A 41 2.02 17.29 2.13
N ASN A 42 2.48 18.48 2.54
CA ASN A 42 2.93 19.53 1.62
C ASN A 42 4.26 19.22 0.92
N LYS A 43 5.09 18.32 1.45
CA LYS A 43 6.36 17.93 0.83
C LYS A 43 6.18 16.92 -0.31
N GLN A 44 5.05 16.22 -0.34
CA GLN A 44 4.77 15.17 -1.33
C GLN A 44 4.04 15.67 -2.58
N GLN A 45 3.17 16.69 -2.46
CA GLN A 45 2.40 17.23 -3.59
C GLN A 45 3.24 17.86 -4.72
N ASN A 46 4.48 18.26 -4.48
CA ASN A 46 5.30 18.93 -5.49
C ASN A 46 6.25 18.00 -6.27
N ASN A 47 6.32 16.71 -5.96
CA ASN A 47 7.42 15.84 -6.41
C ASN A 47 6.95 14.46 -6.89
N TYR A 48 6.37 14.40 -8.08
CA TYR A 48 6.31 13.16 -8.89
C TYR A 48 7.63 12.86 -9.63
N ASP A 49 8.64 13.72 -9.45
CA ASP A 49 9.96 13.52 -10.03
C ASP A 49 10.73 12.44 -9.23
N LEU A 50 10.78 11.23 -9.79
CA LEU A 50 11.43 10.05 -9.20
C LEU A 50 12.90 10.31 -8.77
N ASP A 51 13.57 11.30 -9.38
CA ASP A 51 14.95 11.66 -9.03
C ASP A 51 15.08 12.44 -7.71
N ILE A 52 14.01 13.04 -7.19
CA ILE A 52 14.01 13.72 -5.88
C ILE A 52 14.01 12.70 -4.73
N TYR A 53 13.40 11.53 -4.92
CA TYR A 53 13.41 10.44 -3.93
C TYR A 53 14.82 9.87 -3.70
N LYS A 54 15.70 9.93 -4.72
CA LYS A 54 17.13 9.60 -4.56
C LYS A 54 17.90 10.69 -3.81
N LYS A 55 17.43 11.94 -3.86
CA LYS A 55 18.13 13.11 -3.33
C LYS A 55 17.77 13.46 -1.88
N TYR A 56 16.62 12.99 -1.39
CA TYR A 56 16.20 13.16 0.00
C TYR A 56 15.83 11.81 0.61
N PRO A 57 16.79 11.05 1.18
CA PRO A 57 16.48 9.79 1.86
C PRO A 57 15.41 10.06 2.92
N ALA A 58 14.34 9.25 2.90
CA ALA A 58 13.11 9.41 3.67
C ALA A 58 13.34 10.11 5.01
N LYS A 59 12.94 11.39 5.09
CA LYS A 59 13.11 12.24 6.29
C LYS A 59 12.19 11.84 7.44
N ASN A 60 11.34 10.83 7.25
CA ASN A 60 10.40 10.40 8.26
C ASN A 60 10.83 9.08 8.89
N TRP A 61 11.17 9.14 10.17
CA TRP A 61 11.66 8.00 10.92
C TRP A 61 10.58 7.49 11.85
N ILE A 62 10.31 6.20 11.75
CA ILE A 62 9.55 5.47 12.76
C ILE A 62 10.51 4.50 13.41
N ASP A 63 10.56 4.53 14.74
CA ASP A 63 11.33 3.59 15.54
C ASP A 63 10.41 2.90 16.57
N GLY A 64 10.85 1.76 17.09
CA GLY A 64 10.14 0.99 18.11
C GLY A 64 9.49 -0.30 17.59
N ASP A 65 8.28 -0.60 18.08
CA ASP A 65 7.61 -1.88 17.83
C ASP A 65 6.91 -1.92 16.46
N PHE A 66 7.56 -2.51 15.46
CA PHE A 66 6.98 -2.67 14.12
C PHE A 66 5.75 -3.59 14.07
N ASN A 67 5.55 -4.49 15.06
CA ASN A 67 4.29 -5.22 15.14
C ASN A 67 3.12 -4.30 15.53
N LYS A 68 3.40 -3.26 16.30
CA LYS A 68 2.42 -2.22 16.64
C LYS A 68 2.12 -1.36 15.42
N LEU A 69 3.10 -1.06 14.58
CA LEU A 69 2.87 -0.39 13.30
C LEU A 69 1.96 -1.20 12.37
N LEU A 70 2.19 -2.51 12.25
CA LEU A 70 1.29 -3.40 11.50
C LEU A 70 -0.14 -3.36 12.06
N ALA A 71 -0.31 -3.35 13.38
CA ALA A 71 -1.62 -3.21 14.01
C ALA A 71 -2.28 -1.85 13.69
N PHE A 72 -1.50 -0.77 13.59
CA PHE A 72 -2.00 0.54 13.17
C PHE A 72 -2.44 0.55 11.71
N TYR A 73 -1.66 -0.03 10.79
CA TYR A 73 -2.08 -0.18 9.38
C TYR A 73 -3.35 -1.02 9.25
N GLN A 74 -3.43 -2.13 9.98
CA GLN A 74 -4.62 -2.96 10.00
C GLN A 74 -5.85 -2.16 10.46
N ARG A 75 -5.72 -1.39 11.55
CA ARG A 75 -6.81 -0.56 12.08
C ARG A 75 -7.19 0.54 11.08
N PHE A 76 -6.21 1.16 10.42
CA PHE A 76 -6.43 2.15 9.37
C PHE A 76 -7.29 1.56 8.23
N PHE A 77 -6.96 0.37 7.73
CA PHE A 77 -7.73 -0.24 6.65
C PHE A 77 -9.13 -0.68 7.10
N LYS A 78 -9.26 -1.26 8.30
CA LYS A 78 -10.54 -1.74 8.84
C LYS A 78 -11.53 -0.61 9.16
N GLU A 79 -11.03 0.54 9.62
CA GLU A 79 -11.84 1.70 10.02
C GLU A 79 -11.86 2.80 8.95
N SER A 80 -11.59 2.46 7.70
CA SER A 80 -11.46 3.42 6.59
C SER A 80 -12.76 4.16 6.26
N ASP A 81 -13.93 3.60 6.61
CA ASP A 81 -15.23 4.26 6.57
C ASP A 81 -15.32 5.46 7.52
N LYS A 82 -14.79 5.32 8.75
CA LYS A 82 -14.72 6.41 9.72
C LYS A 82 -13.73 7.49 9.29
N LEU A 83 -12.60 7.07 8.70
CA LEU A 83 -11.61 7.99 8.16
C LEU A 83 -12.22 8.83 7.04
N TRP A 84 -12.96 8.21 6.11
CA TRP A 84 -13.70 8.89 5.06
C TRP A 84 -14.68 9.95 5.59
N GLN A 85 -15.36 9.67 6.69
CA GLN A 85 -16.30 10.61 7.32
C GLN A 85 -15.61 11.77 8.04
N THR A 86 -14.33 11.63 8.40
CA THR A 86 -13.61 12.56 9.29
C THR A 86 -12.66 13.47 8.52
N TYR A 87 -11.99 12.93 7.50
CA TYR A 87 -10.92 13.60 6.77
C TYR A 87 -11.35 13.97 5.36
N SER A 88 -10.79 15.06 4.83
CA SER A 88 -10.97 15.42 3.43
C SER A 88 -10.28 14.42 2.50
N VAL A 89 -10.71 14.40 1.24
CA VAL A 89 -10.08 13.59 0.17
C VAL A 89 -8.57 13.83 0.10
N ALA A 90 -8.13 15.09 0.16
CA ALA A 90 -6.71 15.45 0.09
C ALA A 90 -5.90 14.96 1.31
N GLU A 91 -6.50 14.93 2.50
CA GLU A 91 -5.85 14.37 3.69
C GLU A 91 -5.73 12.85 3.60
N LEU A 92 -6.78 12.17 3.14
CA LEU A 92 -6.77 10.71 2.95
C LEU A 92 -5.76 10.28 1.88
N ASP A 93 -5.67 11.06 0.81
CA ASP A 93 -4.68 10.91 -0.25
C ASP A 93 -3.25 10.98 0.30
N ALA A 94 -2.96 12.02 1.10
CA ALA A 94 -1.67 12.19 1.75
C ALA A 94 -1.35 11.06 2.74
N MET A 95 -2.34 10.63 3.54
CA MET A 95 -2.19 9.50 4.46
C MET A 95 -1.80 8.21 3.71
N LEU A 96 -2.49 7.90 2.60
CA LEU A 96 -2.23 6.70 1.80
C LEU A 96 -0.86 6.75 1.17
N GLN A 97 -0.51 7.87 0.51
CA GLN A 97 0.82 8.08 -0.03
C GLN A 97 1.91 7.89 1.04
N TYR A 98 1.63 8.33 2.27
CA TYR A 98 2.56 8.18 3.37
C TYR A 98 2.75 6.73 3.82
N ILE A 99 1.66 5.97 3.97
CA ILE A 99 1.68 4.54 4.33
C ILE A 99 2.44 3.73 3.27
N LEU A 100 2.21 4.04 1.99
CA LEU A 100 2.82 3.34 0.86
C LEU A 100 4.30 3.68 0.70
N ASN A 101 4.63 4.97 0.66
CA ASN A 101 5.92 5.44 0.14
C ASN A 101 6.64 6.44 1.07
N GLY A 102 5.96 6.98 2.09
CA GLY A 102 6.48 8.07 2.92
C GLY A 102 7.42 7.65 4.04
N LEU A 103 7.49 6.35 4.32
CA LEU A 103 8.19 5.78 5.49
C LEU A 103 9.41 4.97 5.10
N LYS A 104 10.48 5.13 5.89
CA LYS A 104 11.67 4.27 5.79
C LYS A 104 11.31 2.79 5.92
N HIS A 105 10.35 2.49 6.80
CA HIS A 105 9.72 1.19 7.02
C HIS A 105 8.26 1.21 6.54
N GLY A 106 8.06 1.52 5.25
CA GLY A 106 6.76 1.49 4.58
C GLY A 106 6.09 0.12 4.62
N LEU A 107 4.81 0.09 4.25
CA LEU A 107 3.99 -1.12 4.32
C LEU A 107 4.64 -2.30 3.58
N ASP A 108 5.13 -2.08 2.37
CA ASP A 108 5.84 -3.06 1.53
C ASP A 108 6.97 -3.77 2.31
N LYS A 109 7.86 -2.99 2.92
CA LYS A 109 9.02 -3.53 3.66
C LYS A 109 8.61 -4.34 4.88
N LEU A 110 7.55 -3.94 5.57
CA LEU A 110 7.08 -4.66 6.76
C LEU A 110 6.37 -5.97 6.39
N ILE A 111 5.63 -6.00 5.28
CA ILE A 111 4.96 -7.23 4.80
C ILE A 111 5.98 -8.30 4.39
N TYR A 112 7.16 -7.91 3.93
CA TYR A 112 8.24 -8.84 3.60
C TYR A 112 9.29 -9.03 4.70
N ASP A 113 9.08 -8.51 5.92
CA ASP A 113 10.01 -8.69 7.03
C ASP A 113 9.72 -9.97 7.81
N SER A 114 10.53 -11.02 7.56
CA SER A 114 10.42 -12.33 8.24
C SER A 114 10.65 -12.29 9.76
N ARG A 115 11.19 -11.18 10.30
CA ARG A 115 11.32 -10.99 11.75
C ARG A 115 9.99 -10.66 12.41
N LEU A 116 8.98 -10.26 11.64
CA LEU A 116 7.63 -9.97 12.10
C LEU A 116 6.73 -11.21 11.97
N SER A 117 5.79 -11.35 12.89
CA SER A 117 4.83 -12.47 12.89
C SER A 117 4.07 -12.54 11.56
N PHE A 118 4.02 -13.74 10.98
CA PHE A 118 3.27 -14.00 9.76
C PHE A 118 1.80 -13.65 9.95
N GLU A 119 1.22 -14.02 11.08
CA GLU A 119 -0.19 -13.77 11.42
C GLU A 119 -0.51 -12.28 11.37
N LYS A 120 0.41 -11.42 11.85
CA LYS A 120 0.23 -9.97 11.79
C LYS A 120 0.34 -9.43 10.37
N ARG A 121 1.32 -9.90 9.60
CA ARG A 121 1.51 -9.50 8.19
C ARG A 121 0.28 -9.92 7.34
N GLN A 122 -0.15 -11.17 7.48
CA GLN A 122 -1.39 -11.69 6.87
C GLN A 122 -2.59 -10.82 7.23
N ALA A 123 -2.78 -10.52 8.52
CA ALA A 123 -3.95 -9.79 8.97
C ALA A 123 -3.99 -8.33 8.46
N VAL A 124 -2.84 -7.74 8.11
CA VAL A 124 -2.78 -6.45 7.39
C VAL A 124 -3.21 -6.62 5.94
N ILE A 125 -2.66 -7.60 5.22
CA ILE A 125 -3.03 -7.86 3.81
C ILE A 125 -4.54 -8.12 3.70
N GLU A 126 -5.09 -8.99 4.54
CA GLU A 126 -6.53 -9.29 4.53
C GLU A 126 -7.38 -8.03 4.78
N SER A 127 -6.93 -7.12 5.64
CA SER A 127 -7.65 -5.88 5.91
C SER A 127 -7.63 -4.88 4.75
N ILE A 128 -6.78 -5.05 3.74
CA ILE A 128 -6.84 -4.24 2.52
C ILE A 128 -8.20 -4.40 1.82
N TYR A 129 -8.86 -5.55 1.95
CA TYR A 129 -10.24 -5.70 1.49
C TYR A 129 -11.17 -4.61 2.08
N ASP A 130 -11.05 -4.32 3.38
CA ASP A 130 -11.86 -3.28 4.02
C ASP A 130 -11.54 -1.89 3.44
N LEU A 131 -10.28 -1.60 3.12
CA LEU A 131 -9.89 -0.36 2.46
C LEU A 131 -10.60 -0.21 1.10
N TYR A 132 -10.65 -1.29 0.32
CA TYR A 132 -11.37 -1.29 -0.95
C TYR A 132 -12.87 -1.11 -0.78
N ALA A 133 -13.48 -1.96 0.06
CA ALA A 133 -14.92 -2.01 0.23
C ALA A 133 -15.51 -0.75 0.88
N LYS A 134 -14.71 0.01 1.65
CA LYS A 134 -15.20 1.16 2.44
C LYS A 134 -14.64 2.51 1.98
N LEU A 135 -13.44 2.55 1.40
CA LEU A 135 -12.81 3.81 0.99
C LEU A 135 -12.67 3.89 -0.52
N PHE A 136 -12.06 2.89 -1.17
CA PHE A 136 -11.78 2.99 -2.61
C PHE A 136 -12.99 2.75 -3.53
N ILE A 137 -14.13 2.35 -2.97
CA ILE A 137 -15.42 2.45 -3.64
C ILE A 137 -15.78 3.91 -4.02
N HIS A 138 -15.16 4.89 -3.36
CA HIS A 138 -15.24 6.30 -3.72
C HIS A 138 -14.15 6.65 -4.73
N ASP A 139 -14.55 7.03 -5.94
CA ASP A 139 -13.60 7.21 -7.06
C ASP A 139 -12.57 8.35 -6.86
N SER A 140 -12.86 9.29 -5.95
CA SER A 140 -12.02 10.47 -5.70
C SER A 140 -10.63 10.20 -5.12
N ILE A 141 -10.32 8.97 -4.67
CA ILE A 141 -8.99 8.59 -4.13
C ILE A 141 -8.37 7.46 -4.99
N GLY A 142 -8.76 7.40 -6.26
CA GLY A 142 -8.62 6.17 -7.02
C GLY A 142 -7.23 5.71 -7.40
N HIS A 143 -6.28 6.63 -7.56
CA HIS A 143 -4.93 6.27 -8.03
C HIS A 143 -4.14 5.42 -7.03
N HIS A 144 -4.42 5.54 -5.72
CA HIS A 144 -3.77 4.72 -4.68
C HIS A 144 -4.15 3.24 -4.74
N ARG A 145 -5.25 2.89 -5.40
CA ARG A 145 -5.66 1.49 -5.61
C ARG A 145 -4.55 0.70 -6.29
N HIS A 146 -3.96 1.27 -7.36
CA HIS A 146 -2.94 0.57 -8.13
C HIS A 146 -1.60 0.62 -7.39
N MET A 147 -1.24 1.80 -6.89
CA MET A 147 0.02 2.03 -6.17
C MET A 147 0.19 1.12 -4.95
N LEU A 148 -0.90 0.79 -4.24
CA LEU A 148 -0.85 -0.14 -3.12
C LEU A 148 -0.38 -1.54 -3.58
N TRP A 149 -0.95 -2.04 -4.68
CA TRP A 149 -0.55 -3.33 -5.22
C TRP A 149 0.77 -3.28 -5.99
N ASP A 150 1.16 -2.14 -6.55
CA ASP A 150 2.53 -1.95 -7.05
C ASP A 150 3.52 -2.17 -5.91
N GLY A 151 3.35 -1.47 -4.78
CA GLY A 151 4.24 -1.64 -3.63
C GLY A 151 4.30 -3.09 -3.12
N LEU A 152 3.16 -3.79 -3.06
CA LEU A 152 3.06 -5.13 -2.49
C LEU A 152 3.39 -6.25 -3.48
N ALA A 153 2.77 -6.28 -4.65
CA ALA A 153 2.84 -7.39 -5.61
C ALA A 153 3.97 -7.22 -6.64
N TYR A 154 4.32 -6.00 -7.09
CA TYR A 154 5.47 -5.82 -8.00
C TYR A 154 6.78 -6.26 -7.34
N SER A 155 6.92 -5.93 -6.06
CA SER A 155 7.97 -6.37 -5.15
C SER A 155 8.18 -7.89 -5.14
N TYR A 156 7.10 -8.66 -5.31
CA TYR A 156 7.13 -10.12 -5.43
C TYR A 156 7.67 -10.56 -6.79
N SER A 157 7.05 -10.09 -7.89
CA SER A 157 7.38 -10.53 -9.25
C SER A 157 8.80 -10.20 -9.68
N HIS A 158 9.35 -9.10 -9.18
CA HIS A 158 10.71 -8.66 -9.49
C HIS A 158 11.78 -9.22 -8.52
N GLY A 159 11.38 -10.04 -7.54
CA GLY A 159 12.29 -10.65 -6.59
C GLY A 159 12.99 -9.66 -5.65
N SER A 160 12.53 -8.41 -5.59
CA SER A 160 13.16 -7.34 -4.80
C SER A 160 13.18 -7.66 -3.29
N PHE A 161 12.23 -8.49 -2.82
CA PHE A 161 12.11 -8.84 -1.41
C PHE A 161 12.11 -10.35 -1.12
N SER A 162 12.14 -11.20 -2.15
CA SER A 162 12.19 -12.67 -1.98
C SER A 162 13.47 -13.14 -1.28
N TYR A 163 14.50 -12.30 -1.18
CA TYR A 163 15.72 -12.57 -0.42
C TYR A 163 15.53 -12.58 1.10
N TYR A 164 14.48 -11.91 1.63
CA TYR A 164 14.27 -11.77 3.08
C TYR A 164 13.34 -12.82 3.68
N LEU A 165 12.64 -13.58 2.84
CA LEU A 165 11.71 -14.61 3.26
C LEU A 165 12.23 -15.99 2.86
N ASP A 166 11.83 -17.01 3.62
CA ASP A 166 11.95 -18.37 3.11
C ASP A 166 10.88 -18.65 2.05
N LYS A 167 11.07 -19.74 1.29
CA LYS A 167 10.15 -20.11 0.21
C LYS A 167 8.73 -20.37 0.69
N ASN A 168 8.55 -20.92 1.89
CA ASN A 168 7.22 -21.25 2.41
C ASN A 168 6.48 -19.98 2.83
N ASP A 169 7.14 -19.04 3.50
CA ASP A 169 6.59 -17.75 3.88
C ASP A 169 6.21 -16.93 2.62
N THR A 170 7.07 -16.95 1.61
CA THR A 170 6.82 -16.30 0.31
C THR A 170 5.54 -16.83 -0.36
N VAL A 171 5.38 -18.15 -0.44
CA VAL A 171 4.18 -18.79 -1.00
C VAL A 171 2.95 -18.48 -0.15
N ALA A 172 3.08 -18.50 1.19
CA ALA A 172 1.96 -18.22 2.07
C ALA A 172 1.46 -16.78 1.93
N LEU A 173 2.36 -15.79 1.84
CA LEU A 173 1.98 -14.40 1.55
C LEU A 173 1.34 -14.26 0.17
N GLN A 174 1.89 -14.91 -0.86
CA GLN A 174 1.32 -14.87 -2.21
C GLN A 174 -0.14 -15.36 -2.21
N ASN A 175 -0.42 -16.46 -1.50
CA ASN A 175 -1.78 -17.00 -1.36
C ASN A 175 -2.71 -16.01 -0.65
N VAL A 176 -2.25 -15.37 0.44
CA VAL A 176 -3.06 -14.37 1.17
C VAL A 176 -3.38 -13.15 0.29
N MET A 177 -2.40 -12.66 -0.48
CA MET A 177 -2.61 -11.56 -1.42
C MET A 177 -3.61 -11.98 -2.51
N PHE A 178 -3.45 -13.16 -3.09
CA PHE A 178 -4.35 -13.71 -4.11
C PHE A 178 -5.79 -13.82 -3.61
N ASP A 179 -5.99 -14.39 -2.43
CA ASP A 179 -7.31 -14.53 -1.81
C ASP A 179 -7.96 -13.16 -1.54
N THR A 180 -7.16 -12.19 -1.09
CA THR A 180 -7.63 -10.82 -0.83
C THR A 180 -8.04 -10.13 -2.13
N LEU A 181 -7.20 -10.18 -3.16
CA LEU A 181 -7.50 -9.64 -4.49
C LEU A 181 -8.74 -10.29 -5.11
N THR A 182 -8.89 -11.60 -4.98
CA THR A 182 -10.07 -12.34 -5.46
C THR A 182 -11.36 -11.92 -4.74
N LYS A 183 -11.27 -11.52 -3.46
CA LYS A 183 -12.42 -10.93 -2.73
C LYS A 183 -12.72 -9.51 -3.23
N ILE A 184 -11.68 -8.70 -3.47
CA ILE A 184 -11.84 -7.33 -3.98
C ILE A 184 -12.46 -7.34 -5.39
N LEU A 185 -12.04 -8.26 -6.26
CA LEU A 185 -12.57 -8.42 -7.62
C LEU A 185 -14.09 -8.72 -7.65
N LYS A 186 -14.66 -9.17 -6.54
CA LYS A 186 -16.10 -9.43 -6.38
C LYS A 186 -16.89 -8.23 -5.86
N ILE A 187 -16.23 -7.13 -5.52
CA ILE A 187 -16.90 -5.88 -5.15
C ILE A 187 -17.52 -5.32 -6.44
N ASP A 188 -18.82 -4.98 -6.38
CA ASP A 188 -19.55 -4.38 -7.49
C ASP A 188 -19.20 -2.89 -7.62
N CYS A 189 -17.96 -2.64 -8.04
CA CYS A 189 -17.37 -1.32 -8.24
C CYS A 189 -16.23 -1.47 -9.23
N GLU A 190 -16.41 -0.97 -10.45
CA GLU A 190 -15.44 -1.03 -11.56
C GLU A 190 -14.03 -0.62 -11.12
N ALA A 191 -13.93 0.53 -10.44
CA ALA A 191 -12.69 1.03 -9.85
C ALA A 191 -11.98 0.02 -8.91
N CYS A 192 -12.73 -0.68 -8.07
CA CYS A 192 -12.18 -1.71 -7.19
C CYS A 192 -11.74 -2.95 -7.96
N GLN A 193 -12.55 -3.37 -8.94
CA GLN A 193 -12.27 -4.52 -9.80
C GLN A 193 -11.00 -4.28 -10.63
N ASN A 194 -10.87 -3.10 -11.23
CA ASN A 194 -9.68 -2.70 -11.98
C ASN A 194 -8.42 -2.74 -11.11
N GLY A 195 -8.48 -2.18 -9.90
CA GLY A 195 -7.37 -2.28 -8.95
C GLY A 195 -7.04 -3.72 -8.51
N ALA A 196 -8.02 -4.62 -8.47
CA ALA A 196 -7.79 -6.03 -8.17
C ALA A 196 -7.13 -6.77 -9.35
N LEU A 197 -7.59 -6.52 -10.58
CA LEU A 197 -6.98 -7.05 -11.80
C LEU A 197 -5.52 -6.59 -11.92
N HIS A 198 -5.24 -5.30 -11.65
CA HIS A 198 -3.90 -4.74 -11.59
C HIS A 198 -3.00 -5.47 -10.59
N GLY A 199 -3.49 -5.71 -9.37
CA GLY A 199 -2.74 -6.47 -8.38
C GLY A 199 -2.50 -7.93 -8.77
N LEU A 200 -3.50 -8.58 -9.40
CA LEU A 200 -3.39 -9.96 -9.89
C LEU A 200 -2.35 -10.09 -11.02
N ASN A 201 -2.27 -9.09 -11.91
CA ASN A 201 -1.25 -8.99 -12.94
C ASN A 201 0.15 -9.03 -12.34
N HIS A 202 0.41 -8.25 -11.29
CA HIS A 202 1.72 -8.20 -10.64
C HIS A 202 2.04 -9.38 -9.74
N LEU A 203 1.03 -10.11 -9.23
CA LEU A 203 1.25 -11.19 -8.28
C LEU A 203 1.73 -12.50 -8.95
N HIS A 204 1.34 -12.73 -10.21
CA HIS A 204 1.59 -13.97 -10.97
C HIS A 204 1.26 -15.25 -10.17
N HIS A 205 0.12 -15.27 -9.47
CA HIS A 205 -0.33 -16.47 -8.77
C HIS A 205 -0.77 -17.54 -9.79
N PRO A 206 -0.50 -18.84 -9.58
CA PRO A 206 -0.87 -19.89 -10.53
C PRO A 206 -2.36 -19.94 -10.89
N ASP A 207 -3.22 -19.49 -9.98
CA ASP A 207 -4.68 -19.47 -10.18
C ASP A 207 -5.23 -18.15 -10.74
N THR A 208 -4.36 -17.17 -11.07
CA THR A 208 -4.77 -15.86 -11.62
C THR A 208 -5.64 -16.02 -12.88
N GLU A 209 -5.21 -16.84 -13.85
CA GLU A 209 -5.98 -17.08 -15.07
C GLU A 209 -7.39 -17.57 -14.75
N THR A 210 -7.50 -18.57 -13.86
CA THR A 210 -8.79 -19.16 -13.51
C THR A 210 -9.76 -18.12 -12.96
N VAL A 211 -9.30 -17.24 -12.06
CA VAL A 211 -10.14 -16.20 -11.46
C VAL A 211 -10.54 -15.13 -12.47
N ILE A 212 -9.62 -14.67 -13.32
CA ILE A 212 -9.93 -13.65 -14.33
C ILE A 212 -10.90 -14.19 -15.39
N ARG A 213 -10.72 -15.44 -15.83
CA ARG A 213 -11.68 -16.09 -16.76
C ARG A 213 -13.08 -16.20 -16.16
N GLN A 214 -13.18 -16.46 -14.85
CA GLN A 214 -14.47 -16.45 -14.15
C GLN A 214 -15.08 -15.05 -14.08
N TYR A 215 -14.25 -14.03 -13.81
CA TYR A 215 -14.67 -12.63 -13.81
C TYR A 215 -15.24 -12.19 -15.18
N LEU A 216 -14.52 -12.45 -16.27
CA LEU A 216 -14.98 -12.15 -17.63
C LEU A 216 -16.31 -12.85 -17.95
N LYS A 217 -16.44 -14.12 -17.54
CA LYS A 217 -17.68 -14.88 -17.74
C LYS A 217 -18.87 -14.30 -16.95
N SER A 218 -18.63 -13.75 -15.76
CA SER A 218 -19.69 -13.17 -14.94
C SER A 218 -20.03 -11.71 -15.31
N HIS A 219 -19.23 -11.07 -16.15
CA HIS A 219 -19.45 -9.69 -16.62
C HIS A 219 -19.50 -9.65 -18.16
N PRO A 220 -20.54 -10.25 -18.78
CA PRO A 220 -20.66 -10.29 -20.25
C PRO A 220 -20.90 -8.91 -20.89
N ASP A 221 -21.20 -7.89 -20.09
CA ASP A 221 -21.51 -6.54 -20.53
C ASP A 221 -20.29 -5.59 -20.50
N LEU A 222 -19.10 -6.10 -20.16
CA LEU A 222 -17.84 -5.32 -20.25
C LEU A 222 -17.58 -4.89 -21.70
N ASP A 223 -16.96 -3.73 -21.88
CA ASP A 223 -16.53 -3.28 -23.18
C ASP A 223 -15.24 -3.97 -23.66
N GLU A 224 -14.86 -3.72 -24.92
CA GLU A 224 -13.69 -4.37 -25.52
C GLU A 224 -12.37 -4.00 -24.83
N ASP A 225 -12.26 -2.78 -24.30
CA ASP A 225 -11.04 -2.28 -23.65
C ASP A 225 -10.87 -2.93 -22.27
N ASP A 226 -11.96 -3.07 -21.50
CA ASP A 226 -11.97 -3.76 -20.20
C ASP A 226 -11.68 -5.25 -20.35
N ILE A 227 -12.23 -5.90 -21.38
CA ILE A 227 -11.93 -7.29 -21.69
C ILE A 227 -10.44 -7.43 -22.03
N ALA A 228 -9.91 -6.57 -22.90
CA ALA A 228 -8.50 -6.60 -23.29
C ALA A 228 -7.57 -6.37 -22.08
N TYR A 229 -7.92 -5.45 -21.20
CA TYR A 229 -7.19 -5.18 -19.95
C TYR A 229 -7.16 -6.41 -19.03
N ALA A 230 -8.31 -7.03 -18.79
CA ALA A 230 -8.40 -8.23 -17.97
C ALA A 230 -7.61 -9.41 -18.58
N GLU A 231 -7.67 -9.60 -19.89
CA GLU A 231 -6.87 -10.61 -20.60
C GLU A 231 -5.36 -10.37 -20.46
N ALA A 232 -4.91 -9.12 -20.58
CA ALA A 232 -3.50 -8.77 -20.40
C ALA A 232 -3.01 -9.04 -18.96
N CYS A 233 -3.90 -8.91 -17.97
CA CYS A 233 -3.59 -9.25 -16.59
C CYS A 233 -3.39 -10.77 -16.35
N ILE A 234 -3.87 -11.64 -17.24
CA ILE A 234 -3.63 -13.08 -17.15
C ILE A 234 -2.16 -13.42 -17.43
N THR A 235 -1.59 -12.78 -18.46
CA THR A 235 -0.21 -13.08 -18.88
C THR A 235 0.83 -12.35 -18.05
N GLY A 236 0.44 -11.31 -17.31
CA GLY A 236 1.37 -10.48 -16.56
C GLY A 236 2.11 -9.46 -17.44
N ASP A 237 1.64 -9.24 -18.68
CA ASP A 237 2.35 -8.44 -19.69
C ASP A 237 2.07 -6.94 -19.59
N MET A 238 1.26 -6.52 -18.62
CA MET A 238 1.00 -5.11 -18.36
C MET A 238 2.24 -4.49 -17.70
N MET A 239 3.00 -3.72 -18.48
CA MET A 239 4.05 -2.80 -18.02
C MET A 239 3.61 -1.35 -18.15
#